data_AF-A0A914QS43-F1
#
_entry.id   AF-A0A914QS43-F1
#
_cell.length_a   1.000
_cell.length_b   1.000
_cell.length_c   1.000
_cell.angle_alpha   90.00
_cell.angle_beta   90.00
_cell.angle_gamma   90.00
#
_symmetry.space_group_name_H-M   'P 1'
#
loop_
_entity.id
_entity.type
_entity.pdbx_description
1 polymer ?
#
loop_
_entity_poly.entity_id
_entity_poly.type
_entity_poly.pdbx_seq_one_letter_code
_entity_poly.pdbx_strand_id
1 'polypeptide(L)'
;MSKGYKGTVDYDTFWSLDPRNQPERLLILYKKYRSKVTDTKKKFIPWLFFVLFKCTWFTFTAGVLLTAVFAFITISDPLFLKLIINAAENNYPLWYGFTLVFTAMIISWAKFSIMCRSDFYGLLAYLDVQSILMNVVYQKMLKLSASAKVKYSAGEVVNLLSTDVERIRNFWYNLLDFIYAPLIVSFLKF
;
A
#
# COMPACT_ATOMS: atom_id res chain seq x y z
N MET A 1 -7.18 10.53 19.68
CA MET A 1 -8.39 9.79 20.12
C MET A 1 -9.07 10.36 21.37
N SER A 2 -8.33 10.81 22.39
CA SER A 2 -8.93 11.43 23.61
C SER A 2 -9.90 12.60 23.33
N LYS A 3 -9.64 13.43 22.31
CA LYS A 3 -10.55 14.53 21.91
C LYS A 3 -11.89 14.04 21.35
N GLY A 4 -11.88 13.01 20.50
CA GLY A 4 -13.12 12.43 19.94
C GLY A 4 -13.92 11.59 20.94
N TYR A 5 -13.30 11.15 22.05
CA TYR A 5 -14.02 10.53 23.16
C TYR A 5 -14.81 11.57 23.98
N LYS A 6 -14.35 12.82 24.02
CA LYS A 6 -14.93 13.90 24.84
C LYS A 6 -15.97 14.76 24.11
N GLY A 7 -16.19 14.54 22.81
CA GLY A 7 -17.14 15.34 22.02
C GLY A 7 -17.07 14.99 20.54
N THR A 8 -17.94 15.62 19.74
CA THR A 8 -17.97 15.43 18.29
C THR A 8 -16.72 16.02 17.64
N VAL A 9 -16.15 15.28 16.69
CA VAL A 9 -14.95 15.69 15.95
C VAL A 9 -15.37 16.61 14.81
N ASP A 10 -14.92 17.87 14.85
CA ASP A 10 -15.22 18.88 13.83
C ASP A 10 -14.10 18.96 12.77
N TYR A 11 -14.39 19.52 11.59
CA TYR A 11 -13.47 19.58 10.46
C TYR A 11 -12.17 20.33 10.79
N ASP A 12 -12.26 21.41 11.57
CA ASP A 12 -11.11 22.23 11.97
C ASP A 12 -10.14 21.50 12.91
N THR A 13 -10.56 20.35 13.47
CA THR A 13 -9.71 19.56 14.38
C THR A 13 -8.82 18.55 13.66
N PHE A 14 -9.05 18.31 12.36
CA PHE A 14 -8.22 17.40 11.59
C PHE A 14 -6.87 18.03 11.24
N TRP A 15 -5.84 17.19 11.27
CA TRP A 15 -4.53 17.58 10.80
C TRP A 15 -4.54 17.77 9.28
N SER A 16 -3.80 18.77 8.81
CA SER A 16 -3.51 18.87 7.39
C SER A 16 -2.69 17.67 6.92
N LEU A 17 -2.92 17.24 5.67
CA LEU A 17 -2.16 16.16 5.07
C LEU A 17 -0.68 16.55 4.93
N ASP A 18 0.20 15.57 5.15
CA ASP A 18 1.61 15.67 4.83
C ASP A 18 1.78 16.23 3.40
N PRO A 19 2.61 17.27 3.18
CA PRO A 19 2.86 17.86 1.85
C PRO A 19 3.21 16.84 0.76
N ARG A 20 3.76 15.68 1.15
CA ARG A 20 4.07 14.60 0.22
C ARG A 20 2.83 13.94 -0.37
N ASN A 21 1.75 13.81 0.40
CA ASN A 21 0.55 13.08 0.03
C ASN A 21 -0.57 14.02 -0.44
N GLN A 22 -0.27 15.32 -0.59
CA GLN A 22 -1.23 16.30 -1.07
C GLN A 22 -1.58 16.07 -2.55
N PRO A 23 -2.87 16.16 -2.92
CA PRO A 23 -3.33 15.86 -4.27
C PRO A 23 -2.76 16.83 -5.32
N GLU A 24 -2.45 18.06 -4.94
CA GLU A 24 -1.86 19.08 -5.82
C GLU A 24 -0.47 18.66 -6.30
N ARG A 25 0.40 18.25 -5.37
CA ARG A 25 1.73 17.72 -5.67
C ARG A 25 1.64 16.48 -6.55
N LEU A 26 0.78 15.52 -6.17
CA LEU A 26 0.58 14.28 -6.91
C LEU A 26 0.10 14.53 -8.35
N LEU A 27 -0.78 15.51 -8.54
CA LEU A 27 -1.25 15.92 -9.86
C LEU A 27 -0.14 16.56 -10.71
N ILE A 28 0.72 17.40 -10.12
CA ILE A 28 1.88 17.98 -10.80
C ILE A 28 2.83 16.86 -11.27
N LEU A 29 3.12 15.90 -10.41
CA LEU A 29 3.91 14.71 -10.75
C LEU A 29 3.27 13.91 -11.88
N TYR A 30 1.97 13.64 -11.79
CA TYR A 30 1.22 12.94 -12.83
C TYR A 30 1.33 13.65 -14.17
N LYS A 31 1.10 14.97 -14.23
CA LYS A 31 1.22 15.77 -15.46
C LYS A 31 2.64 15.72 -16.03
N LYS A 32 3.66 15.82 -15.17
CA LYS A 32 5.09 15.74 -15.54
C LYS A 32 5.47 14.39 -16.14
N TYR A 33 5.01 13.29 -15.54
CA TYR A 33 5.28 11.95 -16.08
C TYR A 33 4.44 11.67 -17.32
N ARG A 34 3.19 12.14 -17.37
CA ARG A 34 2.31 12.00 -18.53
C ARG A 34 2.81 12.76 -19.75
N SER A 35 3.39 13.96 -19.60
CA SER A 35 3.90 14.75 -20.73
C SER A 35 5.08 14.08 -21.42
N LYS A 36 6.07 13.60 -20.64
CA LYS A 36 7.22 12.82 -21.13
C LYS A 36 6.81 11.60 -21.94
N VAL A 37 5.69 11.02 -21.55
CA VAL A 37 5.10 9.84 -22.17
C VAL A 37 4.44 10.19 -23.51
N THR A 38 3.76 11.33 -23.62
CA THR A 38 3.12 11.76 -24.86
C THR A 38 4.09 12.17 -25.96
N ASP A 39 5.30 12.63 -25.63
CA ASP A 39 6.33 12.98 -26.62
C ASP A 39 6.90 11.74 -27.33
N THR A 40 6.84 10.57 -26.69
CA THR A 40 7.21 9.29 -27.29
C THR A 40 6.00 8.69 -28.00
N LYS A 41 5.87 8.90 -29.32
CA LYS A 41 4.73 8.52 -30.21
C LYS A 41 4.33 7.02 -30.23
N LYS A 42 4.01 6.37 -29.10
CA LYS A 42 3.49 5.00 -29.04
C LYS A 42 2.32 4.91 -28.05
N LYS A 43 1.09 4.79 -28.56
CA LYS A 43 -0.14 4.70 -27.76
C LYS A 43 -0.37 3.25 -27.30
N PHE A 44 -0.29 2.97 -26.00
CA PHE A 44 -0.80 1.74 -25.39
C PHE A 44 -1.35 2.02 -23.96
N ILE A 45 -2.36 1.25 -23.51
CA ILE A 45 -2.98 1.29 -22.17
C ILE A 45 -2.01 1.08 -20.97
N PRO A 46 -0.90 0.28 -21.04
CA PRO A 46 0.04 0.11 -19.93
C PRO A 46 0.64 1.42 -19.41
N TRP A 47 0.60 2.51 -20.18
CA TRP A 47 1.23 3.76 -19.80
C TRP A 47 0.53 4.46 -18.63
N LEU A 48 -0.78 4.27 -18.42
CA LEU A 48 -1.44 4.85 -17.23
C LEU A 48 -0.91 4.17 -15.96
N PHE A 49 -0.84 2.84 -15.98
CA PHE A 49 -0.27 2.08 -14.88
C PHE A 49 1.19 2.48 -14.60
N PHE A 50 2.03 2.56 -15.64
CA PHE A 50 3.42 3.01 -15.49
C PHE A 50 3.55 4.44 -14.94
N VAL A 51 2.69 5.37 -15.37
CA VAL A 51 2.69 6.75 -14.87
C VAL A 51 2.27 6.79 -13.40
N LEU A 52 1.20 6.08 -13.03
CA LEU A 52 0.75 5.98 -11.64
C LEU A 52 1.84 5.36 -10.77
N PHE A 53 2.44 4.27 -11.23
CA PHE A 53 3.55 3.61 -10.56
C PHE A 53 4.75 4.53 -10.36
N LYS A 54 5.12 5.35 -11.36
CA LYS A 54 6.20 6.33 -11.22
C LYS A 54 5.86 7.45 -10.22
N CYS A 55 4.59 7.83 -10.09
CA CYS A 55 4.15 8.79 -9.08
C CYS A 55 4.25 8.22 -7.66
N THR A 56 3.88 6.95 -7.47
CA THR A 56 3.83 6.28 -6.14
C THR A 56 5.00 5.35 -5.87
N TRP A 57 6.03 5.35 -6.72
CA TRP A 57 7.17 4.42 -6.63
C TRP A 57 7.82 4.43 -5.26
N PHE A 58 8.00 5.60 -4.64
CA PHE A 58 8.66 5.71 -3.34
C PHE A 58 7.88 5.00 -2.22
N THR A 59 6.57 5.23 -2.13
CA THR A 59 5.71 4.58 -1.13
C THR A 59 5.53 3.09 -1.43
N PHE A 60 5.38 2.74 -2.70
CA PHE A 60 5.25 1.35 -3.13
C PHE A 60 6.52 0.52 -2.84
N THR A 61 7.70 1.01 -3.22
CA THR A 61 8.97 0.31 -2.98
C THR A 61 9.29 0.18 -1.50
N ALA A 62 8.99 1.20 -0.69
CA ALA A 62 9.11 1.11 0.76
C ALA A 62 8.21 -0.01 1.33
N GLY A 63 6.97 -0.11 0.84
CA GLY A 63 6.07 -1.23 1.16
C GLY A 63 6.68 -2.58 0.80
N VAL A 64 7.08 -2.77 -0.47
CA VAL A 64 7.67 -4.03 -0.97
C VAL A 64 8.90 -4.45 -0.16
N LEU A 65 9.79 -3.51 0.18
CA LEU A 65 10.99 -3.81 0.97
C LEU A 65 10.63 -4.30 2.37
N LEU A 66 9.66 -3.66 3.04
CA LEU A 66 9.21 -4.09 4.36
C LEU A 66 8.50 -5.44 4.31
N THR A 67 7.67 -5.67 3.29
CA THR A 67 7.03 -6.98 3.08
C THR A 67 8.05 -8.08 2.83
N ALA A 68 9.12 -7.80 2.09
CA ALA A 68 10.21 -8.76 1.87
C ALA A 68 10.92 -9.10 3.19
N VAL A 69 11.25 -8.11 4.02
CA VAL A 69 11.85 -8.34 5.35
C VAL A 69 10.91 -9.17 6.23
N PHE A 70 9.61 -8.85 6.23
CA PHE A 70 8.60 -9.62 6.95
C PHE A 70 8.55 -11.08 6.49
N ALA A 71 8.62 -11.32 5.18
CA ALA A 71 8.65 -12.67 4.61
C ALA A 71 9.86 -13.47 5.12
N PHE A 72 11.07 -12.88 5.10
CA PHE A 72 12.28 -13.55 5.59
C PHE A 72 12.18 -13.93 7.06
N ILE A 73 11.62 -13.05 7.90
CA ILE A 73 11.43 -13.37 9.32
C ILE A 73 10.40 -14.49 9.49
N THR A 74 9.31 -14.47 8.72
CA THR A 74 8.25 -15.48 8.78
C THR A 74 8.76 -16.87 8.39
N ILE A 75 9.69 -16.97 7.44
CA ILE A 75 10.34 -18.24 7.06
C ILE A 75 11.11 -18.86 8.24
N SER A 76 11.58 -18.06 9.20
CA SER A 76 12.29 -18.55 10.38
C SER A 76 11.37 -19.09 11.49
N ASP A 77 10.06 -18.81 11.44
CA ASP A 77 9.07 -19.26 12.44
C ASP A 77 9.14 -20.78 12.73
N PRO A 78 9.17 -21.70 11.73
CA PRO A 78 9.28 -23.14 11.99
C PRO A 78 10.61 -23.56 12.62
N LEU A 79 11.70 -22.81 12.39
CA LEU A 79 13.00 -23.10 13.01
C LEU A 79 12.96 -22.80 14.51
N PHE A 80 12.35 -21.68 14.89
CA PHE A 80 12.14 -21.34 16.30
C PHE A 80 11.24 -22.37 17.00
N LEU A 81 10.19 -22.84 16.33
CA LEU A 81 9.34 -23.88 16.88
C LEU A 81 10.10 -25.18 17.13
N LYS A 82 10.93 -25.62 16.17
CA LYS A 82 11.79 -26.81 16.33
C LYS A 82 12.77 -26.67 17.50
N LEU A 83 13.38 -25.49 17.68
CA LEU A 83 14.30 -25.23 18.78
C LEU A 83 13.60 -25.29 20.14
N ILE A 84 12.39 -24.76 20.25
CA ILE A 84 11.59 -24.80 21.49
C ILE A 84 11.19 -26.24 21.83
N ILE A 85 10.74 -27.02 20.84
CA ILE A 85 10.38 -28.44 21.03
C ILE A 85 11.61 -29.25 21.47
N ASN A 86 12.74 -29.10 20.78
CA ASN A 86 13.98 -29.79 21.13
C ASN A 86 14.46 -29.43 22.55
N ALA A 87 14.35 -28.15 22.93
CA ALA A 87 14.68 -27.69 24.28
C ALA A 87 13.80 -28.36 25.35
N ALA A 88 12.54 -28.63 25.04
CA ALA A 88 11.59 -29.30 25.94
C ALA A 88 11.85 -30.82 26.05
N GLU A 89 12.28 -31.48 24.97
CA GLU A 89 12.52 -32.93 24.94
C GLU A 89 13.84 -33.34 25.60
N ASN A 90 14.90 -32.53 25.46
CA ASN A 90 16.27 -32.93 25.83
C ASN A 90 16.73 -32.46 27.23
N ASN A 91 15.80 -32.20 28.17
CA ASN A 91 16.10 -31.77 29.55
C ASN A 91 17.11 -30.60 29.63
N TYR A 92 17.01 -29.64 28.71
CA TYR A 92 17.83 -28.43 28.79
C TYR A 92 17.53 -27.65 30.08
N PRO A 93 18.51 -26.90 30.62
CA PRO A 93 18.28 -26.11 31.82
C PRO A 93 17.24 -25.02 31.57
N LEU A 94 16.39 -24.75 32.57
CA LEU A 94 15.22 -23.84 32.45
C LEU A 94 15.57 -22.46 31.89
N TRP A 95 16.73 -21.90 32.25
CA TRP A 95 17.17 -20.59 31.75
C TRP A 95 17.29 -20.57 30.22
N TYR A 96 17.66 -21.68 29.59
CA TYR A 96 17.76 -21.79 28.14
C TYR A 96 16.38 -21.65 27.49
N GLY A 97 15.38 -22.36 28.02
CA GLY A 97 13.99 -22.24 27.59
C GLY A 97 13.45 -20.80 27.73
N PHE A 98 13.70 -20.15 28.87
CA PHE A 98 13.31 -18.76 29.09
C PHE A 98 13.96 -17.81 28.08
N THR A 99 15.25 -17.99 27.77
CA THR A 99 15.93 -17.15 26.77
C THR A 99 15.34 -17.32 25.38
N LEU A 100 15.04 -18.55 24.94
CA LEU A 100 14.41 -18.82 23.64
C LEU A 100 13.03 -18.16 23.53
N VAL A 101 12.19 -18.29 24.56
CA VAL A 101 10.85 -17.68 24.57
C VAL A 101 10.94 -16.16 24.54
N PHE A 102 11.84 -15.57 25.32
CA PHE A 102 12.04 -14.12 25.33
C PHE A 102 12.54 -13.59 23.97
N THR A 103 13.48 -14.30 23.34
CA THR A 103 13.94 -13.98 21.98
C THR A 103 12.80 -14.10 20.96
N ALA A 104 12.00 -15.17 21.01
CA ALA A 104 10.85 -15.34 20.14
C ALA A 104 9.80 -14.23 20.32
N MET A 105 9.60 -13.75 21.54
CA MET A 105 8.71 -12.63 21.84
C MET A 105 9.19 -11.32 21.21
N ILE A 106 10.49 -11.00 21.33
CA ILE A 106 11.09 -9.81 20.70
C ILE A 106 10.94 -9.88 19.18
N ILE A 107 11.24 -11.03 18.57
CA ILE A 107 11.12 -11.23 17.14
C ILE A 107 9.66 -11.08 16.69
N SER A 108 8.72 -11.63 17.44
CA SER A 108 7.28 -11.50 17.14
C SER A 108 6.81 -10.05 17.20
N TRP A 109 7.28 -9.27 18.18
CA TRP A 109 6.97 -7.84 18.29
C TRP A 109 7.58 -7.02 17.15
N ALA A 110 8.82 -7.32 16.77
CA ALA A 110 9.47 -6.70 15.62
C ALA A 110 8.74 -7.04 14.32
N LYS A 111 8.36 -8.32 14.14
CA LYS A 111 7.59 -8.82 12.99
C LYS A 111 6.26 -8.08 12.85
N PHE A 112 5.49 -7.97 13.94
CA PHE A 112 4.23 -7.22 13.96
C PHE A 112 4.43 -5.74 13.60
N SER A 113 5.46 -5.11 14.16
CA SER A 113 5.79 -3.72 13.86
C SER A 113 6.12 -3.51 12.37
N ILE A 114 6.87 -4.42 11.75
CA ILE A 114 7.19 -4.37 10.32
C ILE A 114 5.93 -4.55 9.47
N MET A 115 5.06 -5.49 9.84
CA MET A 115 3.78 -5.72 9.16
C MET A 115 2.93 -4.45 9.16
N CYS A 116 2.71 -3.83 10.32
CA CYS A 116 1.94 -2.58 10.40
C CYS A 116 2.55 -1.45 9.57
N ARG A 117 3.90 -1.37 9.48
CA ARG A 117 4.57 -0.38 8.64
C ARG A 117 4.40 -0.68 7.15
N SER A 118 4.50 -1.95 6.76
CA SER A 118 4.24 -2.40 5.39
C SER A 118 2.81 -2.03 4.97
N ASP A 119 1.83 -2.36 5.81
CA ASP A 119 0.41 -2.05 5.57
C ASP A 119 0.18 -0.54 5.47
N PHE A 120 0.83 0.25 6.32
CA PHE A 120 0.75 1.70 6.27
C PHE A 120 1.27 2.28 4.95
N TYR A 121 2.43 1.81 4.46
CA TYR A 121 2.96 2.26 3.17
C TYR A 121 2.12 1.76 1.98
N GLY A 122 1.59 0.54 2.07
CA GLY A 122 0.62 0.01 1.10
C GLY A 122 -0.64 0.87 1.05
N LEU A 123 -1.17 1.25 2.22
CA LEU A 123 -2.34 2.12 2.34
C LEU A 123 -2.09 3.51 1.72
N LEU A 124 -0.93 4.11 2.01
CA LEU A 124 -0.53 5.40 1.44
C LEU A 124 -0.44 5.34 -0.09
N ALA A 125 0.23 4.32 -0.64
CA ALA A 125 0.35 4.16 -2.09
C ALA A 125 -1.02 4.01 -2.76
N TYR A 126 -1.92 3.25 -2.11
CA TYR A 126 -3.31 3.14 -2.50
C TYR A 126 -4.00 4.54 -2.55
N LEU A 127 -3.96 5.29 -1.45
CA LEU A 127 -4.65 6.59 -1.31
C LEU A 127 -4.12 7.63 -2.29
N ASP A 128 -2.81 7.62 -2.54
CA ASP A 128 -2.18 8.49 -3.52
C ASP A 128 -2.74 8.23 -4.93
N VAL A 129 -2.90 6.97 -5.32
CA VAL A 129 -3.48 6.62 -6.63
C VAL A 129 -4.93 7.04 -6.74
N GLN A 130 -5.74 6.81 -5.69
CA GLN A 130 -7.13 7.28 -5.67
C GLN A 130 -7.21 8.79 -5.88
N SER A 131 -6.38 9.53 -5.14
CA SER A 131 -6.32 11.00 -5.20
C SER A 131 -5.94 11.51 -6.59
N ILE A 132 -4.94 10.88 -7.23
CA ILE A 132 -4.53 11.20 -8.60
C ILE A 132 -5.68 10.94 -9.57
N LEU A 133 -6.29 9.76 -9.52
CA LEU A 133 -7.34 9.37 -10.46
C LEU A 133 -8.57 10.27 -10.34
N MET A 134 -9.04 10.50 -9.11
CA MET A 134 -10.16 11.42 -8.86
C MET A 134 -9.85 12.81 -9.44
N ASN A 135 -8.71 13.40 -9.07
CA ASN A 135 -8.37 14.76 -9.51
C ASN A 135 -8.25 14.86 -11.05
N VAL A 136 -7.62 13.88 -11.70
CA VAL A 136 -7.48 13.84 -13.16
C VAL A 136 -8.84 13.72 -13.86
N VAL A 137 -9.72 12.84 -13.37
CA VAL A 137 -11.06 12.65 -13.93
C VAL A 137 -11.91 13.91 -13.73
N TYR A 138 -11.90 14.50 -12.54
CA TYR A 138 -12.60 15.77 -12.26
C TYR A 138 -12.12 16.90 -13.19
N GLN A 139 -10.80 17.10 -13.33
CA GLN A 139 -10.27 18.11 -14.25
C GLN A 139 -10.65 17.85 -15.71
N LYS A 140 -10.74 16.58 -16.11
CA LYS A 140 -11.14 16.22 -17.47
C LYS A 140 -12.62 16.50 -17.70
N MET A 141 -13.48 16.15 -16.74
CA MET A 141 -14.92 16.40 -16.77
C MET A 141 -15.23 17.90 -16.94
N LEU A 142 -14.55 18.78 -16.19
CA LEU A 142 -14.75 20.22 -16.29
C LEU A 142 -14.37 20.80 -17.66
N LYS A 143 -13.46 20.13 -18.39
CA LYS A 143 -12.95 20.57 -19.71
C LYS A 143 -13.61 19.83 -20.89
N LEU A 144 -14.62 19.01 -20.65
CA LEU A 144 -15.30 18.27 -21.73
C LEU A 144 -16.14 19.22 -22.61
N SER A 145 -16.16 18.97 -23.92
CA SER A 145 -17.05 19.68 -24.86
C SER A 145 -18.52 19.31 -24.61
N ALA A 146 -19.47 20.15 -25.05
CA ALA A 146 -20.89 19.90 -24.89
C ALA A 146 -21.34 18.54 -25.48
N SER A 147 -20.87 18.21 -26.69
CA SER A 147 -21.08 16.90 -27.32
C SER A 147 -20.55 15.74 -26.46
N ALA A 148 -19.37 15.89 -25.85
CA ALA A 148 -18.81 14.86 -25.00
C ALA A 148 -19.55 14.72 -23.66
N LYS A 149 -20.12 15.82 -23.11
CA LYS A 149 -20.92 15.79 -21.87
C LYS A 149 -22.23 15.03 -22.03
N VAL A 150 -22.81 15.01 -23.23
CA VAL A 150 -23.98 14.17 -23.54
C VAL A 150 -23.60 12.68 -23.50
N LYS A 151 -22.39 12.33 -23.95
CA LYS A 151 -21.87 10.96 -23.95
C LYS A 151 -21.32 10.50 -22.58
N TYR A 152 -20.81 11.43 -21.78
CA TYR A 152 -20.29 11.18 -20.44
C TYR A 152 -21.02 12.11 -19.48
N SER A 153 -22.23 11.71 -19.13
CA SER A 153 -23.08 12.39 -18.18
C SER A 153 -22.46 12.42 -16.78
N ALA A 154 -22.93 13.32 -15.91
CA ALA A 154 -22.44 13.39 -14.53
C ALA A 154 -22.64 12.07 -13.78
N GLY A 155 -23.75 11.36 -14.03
CA GLY A 155 -24.02 10.05 -13.43
C GLY A 155 -23.02 8.97 -13.88
N GLU A 156 -22.68 8.93 -15.17
CA GLU A 156 -21.67 7.99 -15.69
C GLU A 156 -20.27 8.26 -15.13
N VAL A 157 -19.89 9.54 -14.99
CA VAL A 157 -18.60 9.90 -14.39
C VAL A 157 -18.55 9.51 -12.92
N VAL A 158 -19.62 9.73 -12.16
CA VAL A 158 -19.69 9.30 -10.75
C VAL A 158 -19.63 7.78 -10.64
N ASN A 159 -20.32 7.05 -11.53
CA ASN A 159 -20.25 5.59 -11.56
C ASN A 159 -18.83 5.08 -11.88
N LEU A 160 -18.13 5.76 -12.78
CA LEU A 160 -16.73 5.47 -13.09
C LEU A 160 -15.81 5.76 -11.90
N LEU A 161 -16.04 6.86 -11.17
CA LEU A 161 -15.28 7.20 -9.96
C LEU A 161 -15.58 6.25 -8.79
N SER A 162 -16.81 5.77 -8.64
CA SER A 162 -17.16 4.83 -7.57
C SER A 162 -16.67 3.43 -7.87
N THR A 163 -16.77 2.98 -9.12
CA THR A 163 -16.51 1.57 -9.48
C THR A 163 -15.09 1.37 -10.01
N ASP A 164 -14.71 2.08 -11.08
CA ASP A 164 -13.44 1.82 -11.78
C ASP A 164 -12.24 2.32 -10.98
N VAL A 165 -12.32 3.52 -10.40
CA VAL A 165 -11.24 4.04 -9.54
C VAL A 165 -11.08 3.15 -8.32
N GLU A 166 -12.17 2.69 -7.70
CA GLU A 166 -12.10 1.75 -6.58
C GLU A 166 -11.42 0.43 -6.96
N ARG A 167 -11.71 -0.12 -8.14
CA ARG A 167 -11.04 -1.34 -8.62
C ARG A 167 -9.54 -1.12 -8.82
N ILE A 168 -9.12 -0.03 -9.45
CA ILE A 168 -7.68 0.28 -9.68
C ILE A 168 -6.95 0.48 -8.35
N ARG A 169 -7.60 1.17 -7.44
CA ARG A 169 -7.16 1.45 -6.08
C ARG A 169 -6.97 0.16 -5.26
N ASN A 170 -7.95 -0.75 -5.30
CA ASN A 170 -7.85 -2.06 -4.65
C ASN A 170 -6.80 -2.95 -5.31
N PHE A 171 -6.63 -2.87 -6.63
CA PHE A 171 -5.55 -3.57 -7.32
C PHE A 171 -4.17 -3.14 -6.79
N TRP A 172 -3.94 -1.85 -6.54
CA TRP A 172 -2.69 -1.38 -5.95
C TRP A 172 -2.43 -1.89 -4.54
N TYR A 173 -3.47 -1.96 -3.72
CA TYR A 173 -3.37 -2.51 -2.37
C TYR A 173 -2.94 -3.98 -2.40
N ASN A 174 -3.63 -4.79 -3.23
CA ASN A 174 -3.35 -6.23 -3.35
C ASN A 174 -2.04 -6.54 -4.09
N LEU A 175 -1.42 -5.57 -4.78
CA LEU A 175 -0.21 -5.83 -5.55
C LEU A 175 0.98 -6.25 -4.66
N LEU A 176 1.04 -5.76 -3.42
CA LEU A 176 2.03 -6.20 -2.44
C LEU A 176 1.83 -7.69 -2.10
N ASP A 177 0.58 -8.11 -1.91
CA ASP A 177 0.23 -9.51 -1.63
C ASP A 177 0.56 -10.43 -2.80
N PHE A 178 0.37 -9.97 -4.05
CA PHE A 178 0.77 -10.72 -5.24
C PHE A 178 2.28 -10.99 -5.30
N ILE A 179 3.10 -10.09 -4.76
CA ILE A 179 4.56 -10.28 -4.68
C ILE A 179 4.91 -11.19 -3.49
N TYR A 180 4.21 -11.03 -2.38
CA TYR A 180 4.47 -11.73 -1.12
C TYR A 180 4.04 -13.20 -1.14
N ALA A 181 2.84 -13.51 -1.61
CA ALA A 181 2.27 -14.86 -1.61
C ALA A 181 3.18 -15.92 -2.28
N PRO A 182 3.73 -15.71 -3.49
CA PRO A 182 4.60 -16.71 -4.10
C PRO A 182 5.92 -16.88 -3.35
N LEU A 183 6.46 -15.81 -2.74
CA LEU A 183 7.68 -15.90 -1.93
C LEU A 183 7.47 -16.86 -0.77
N ILE A 184 6.43 -16.67 0.05
CA ILE A 184 6.15 -17.58 1.18
C ILE A 184 6.00 -19.02 0.69
N VAL A 185 5.15 -19.26 -0.29
CA VAL A 185 4.82 -20.62 -0.75
C VAL A 185 6.06 -21.33 -1.30
N SER A 186 6.98 -20.60 -1.94
CA SER A 186 8.22 -21.18 -2.43
C SER A 186 9.16 -21.62 -1.29
N PHE A 187 9.22 -20.88 -0.19
CA PHE A 187 10.09 -21.19 0.94
C PHE A 187 9.47 -22.15 1.97
N LEU A 188 8.14 -22.23 2.06
CA LEU A 188 7.42 -23.12 2.98
C LEU A 188 7.34 -24.58 2.49
N LYS A 189 7.74 -24.84 1.23
CA LYS A 189 7.83 -26.18 0.64
C LYS A 189 9.14 -26.91 0.95
N PHE A 190 10.02 -26.34 1.76
CA PHE A 190 11.25 -26.94 2.27
C PHE A 190 11.24 -26.97 3.80
#